data_AF-A0A8I2YW83-F1
#
_entry.id   AF-A0A8I2YW83-F1
#
_cell.length_a   1.000
_cell.length_b   1.000
_cell.length_c   1.000
_cell.angle_alpha   90.00
_cell.angle_beta   90.00
_cell.angle_gamma   90.00
#
_symmetry.space_group_name_H-M   'P 1'
#
loop_
_entity.id
_entity.type
_entity.pdbx_description
1 polymer ?
#
loop_
_entity_poly.entity_id
_entity_poly.type
_entity_poly.pdbx_seq_one_letter_code
_entity_poly.pdbx_strand_id
1 'polypeptide(L)'
;MFSYGGENGFNQAIELAAESLSNVKIRTSTCFGIDDTLRALEVGAVETLIVWENLDVTRYVLRNAAGEESIVHANGQEKDREKFLDKSTGLEMEQATEPQSLLEWFAEKYKDFGTNLEFVTNRSQEGAQFVKGFGGIGGLLRYKIDMSNLASVDDDEDEFYSDSEDI
;
A
#
# COMPACT_ATOMS: atom_id res chain seq x y z
N MET A 1 56.07 10.95 -5.09
CA MET A 1 55.20 10.51 -6.20
C MET A 1 53.80 10.46 -5.63
N PHE A 2 53.02 11.52 -5.83
CA PHE A 2 51.68 11.66 -5.25
C PHE A 2 50.71 10.91 -6.16
N SER A 3 50.32 9.70 -5.76
CA SER A 3 49.36 8.88 -6.51
C SER A 3 47.97 9.47 -6.39
N TYR A 4 47.58 10.23 -7.41
CA TYR A 4 46.19 10.52 -7.74
C TYR A 4 45.47 9.19 -8.04
N GLY A 5 44.73 8.68 -7.07
CA GLY A 5 43.91 7.46 -7.20
C GLY A 5 42.57 7.55 -6.46
N GLY A 6 42.14 8.76 -6.09
CA GLY A 6 40.93 8.97 -5.27
C GLY A 6 39.62 8.92 -6.04
N GLU A 7 39.61 9.34 -7.31
CA GLU A 7 38.36 9.51 -8.08
C GLU A 7 37.86 8.21 -8.71
N ASN A 8 38.77 7.34 -9.17
CA ASN A 8 38.41 6.03 -9.71
C ASN A 8 38.02 5.02 -8.61
N GLY A 9 38.64 5.09 -7.43
CA GLY A 9 38.28 4.24 -6.29
C GLY A 9 36.92 4.61 -5.70
N PHE A 10 36.53 5.88 -5.73
CA PHE A 10 35.21 6.33 -5.29
C PHE A 10 34.11 5.90 -6.27
N ASN A 11 34.35 5.98 -7.58
CA ASN A 11 33.40 5.48 -8.58
C ASN A 11 33.28 3.94 -8.54
N GLN A 12 34.39 3.23 -8.33
CA GLN A 12 34.34 1.77 -8.12
C GLN A 12 33.63 1.40 -6.82
N ALA A 13 33.82 2.15 -5.73
CA ALA A 13 33.08 1.93 -4.49
C ALA A 13 31.58 2.22 -4.65
N ILE A 14 31.19 3.19 -5.49
CA ILE A 14 29.79 3.44 -5.87
C ILE A 14 29.24 2.32 -6.76
N GLU A 15 30.01 1.79 -7.73
CA GLU A 15 29.61 0.63 -8.53
C GLU A 15 29.46 -0.64 -7.68
N LEU A 16 30.39 -0.91 -6.76
CA LEU A 16 30.37 -2.04 -5.82
C LEU A 16 29.27 -1.89 -4.74
N ALA A 17 28.99 -0.66 -4.30
CA ALA A 17 27.86 -0.35 -3.42
C ALA A 17 26.53 -0.40 -4.17
N ALA A 18 26.48 -0.02 -5.44
CA ALA A 18 25.33 -0.19 -6.32
C ALA A 18 25.07 -1.68 -6.60
N GLU A 19 26.10 -2.50 -6.76
CA GLU A 19 25.97 -3.97 -6.82
C GLU A 19 25.53 -4.56 -5.48
N SER A 20 26.01 -4.06 -4.34
CA SER A 20 25.50 -4.48 -3.01
C SER A 20 24.05 -4.03 -2.78
N LEU A 21 23.65 -2.85 -3.28
CA LEU A 21 22.25 -2.41 -3.35
C LEU A 21 21.45 -3.17 -4.43
N SER A 22 22.09 -3.78 -5.42
CA SER A 22 21.45 -4.66 -6.42
C SER A 22 21.30 -6.08 -5.88
N ASN A 23 22.17 -6.49 -4.96
CA ASN A 23 22.10 -7.76 -4.23
C ASN A 23 21.22 -7.69 -2.98
N VAL A 24 21.00 -6.51 -2.42
CA VAL A 24 19.69 -6.14 -1.87
C VAL A 24 18.78 -5.95 -3.07
N LYS A 25 18.46 -7.04 -3.78
CA LYS A 25 17.15 -7.15 -4.40
C LYS A 25 16.19 -6.74 -3.29
N ILE A 26 15.70 -5.50 -3.33
CA ILE A 26 14.44 -5.13 -2.68
C ILE A 26 13.54 -6.26 -3.15
N ARG A 27 13.27 -7.21 -2.26
CA ARG A 27 12.57 -8.44 -2.58
C ARG A 27 11.14 -8.04 -2.84
N THR A 28 10.91 -7.44 -4.01
CA THR A 28 9.77 -7.48 -4.92
C THR A 28 8.37 -7.59 -4.33
N SER A 29 8.18 -7.08 -3.11
CA SER A 29 7.00 -7.35 -2.28
C SER A 29 6.77 -6.13 -1.38
N THR A 30 6.77 -4.92 -1.96
CA THR A 30 6.45 -3.67 -1.24
C THR A 30 5.43 -2.89 -2.03
N CYS A 31 4.36 -2.49 -1.38
CA CYS A 31 3.27 -1.69 -1.94
C CYS A 31 3.43 -0.23 -1.55
N PHE A 32 3.07 0.67 -2.46
CA PHE A 32 3.19 2.11 -2.23
C PHE A 32 1.93 2.83 -2.71
N GLY A 33 1.51 3.84 -1.96
CA GLY A 33 0.31 4.60 -2.27
C GLY A 33 -0.96 3.90 -1.80
N ILE A 34 -2.03 4.70 -1.70
CA ILE A 34 -3.26 4.30 -1.03
C ILE A 34 -3.92 3.10 -1.74
N ASP A 35 -4.09 3.16 -3.06
CA ASP A 35 -4.77 2.12 -3.86
C ASP A 35 -4.07 0.76 -3.74
N ASP A 36 -2.77 0.73 -4.02
CA ASP A 36 -1.96 -0.49 -4.02
C ASP A 36 -1.89 -1.12 -2.63
N THR A 37 -1.70 -0.29 -1.60
CA THR A 37 -1.62 -0.74 -0.21
C THR A 37 -2.95 -1.28 0.29
N LEU A 38 -4.08 -0.64 -0.07
CA LEU A 38 -5.40 -1.15 0.30
C LEU A 38 -5.69 -2.48 -0.38
N ARG A 39 -5.45 -2.60 -1.68
CA ARG A 39 -5.68 -3.86 -2.40
C ARG A 39 -4.83 -4.99 -1.83
N ALA A 40 -3.57 -4.71 -1.52
CA ALA A 40 -2.71 -5.67 -0.86
C ALA A 40 -3.18 -6.04 0.56
N LEU A 41 -3.77 -5.07 1.28
CA LEU A 41 -4.30 -5.29 2.62
C LEU A 41 -5.58 -6.14 2.58
N GLU A 42 -6.48 -5.91 1.62
CA GLU A 42 -7.72 -6.67 1.43
C GLU A 42 -7.46 -8.15 1.16
N VAL A 43 -6.41 -8.47 0.40
CA VAL A 43 -6.01 -9.86 0.14
C VAL A 43 -5.14 -10.45 1.26
N GLY A 44 -4.92 -9.69 2.34
CA GLY A 44 -4.11 -10.13 3.47
C GLY A 44 -2.66 -10.41 3.07
N ALA A 45 -2.08 -9.70 2.12
CA ALA A 45 -0.68 -9.92 1.73
C ALA A 45 0.30 -8.97 2.44
N VAL A 46 -0.20 -7.93 3.11
CA VAL A 46 0.63 -6.97 3.85
C VAL A 46 1.06 -7.57 5.18
N GLU A 47 2.37 -7.72 5.35
CA GLU A 47 2.99 -8.11 6.62
C GLU A 47 3.11 -6.91 7.56
N THR A 48 3.68 -5.80 7.06
CA THR A 48 3.89 -4.58 7.85
C THR A 48 3.39 -3.38 7.07
N LEU A 49 2.32 -2.75 7.55
CA LEU A 49 1.77 -1.51 7.03
C LEU A 49 2.54 -0.33 7.63
N ILE A 50 3.09 0.52 6.77
CA ILE A 50 3.87 1.71 7.14
C ILE A 50 3.05 2.95 6.80
N VAL A 51 2.73 3.74 7.82
CA VAL A 51 1.86 4.92 7.67
C VAL A 51 2.54 6.14 8.27
N TRP A 52 2.46 7.28 7.59
CA TRP A 52 2.94 8.54 8.15
C TRP A 52 2.01 8.99 9.29
N GLU A 53 2.59 9.35 10.44
CA GLU A 53 1.83 9.77 11.64
C GLU A 53 0.88 10.95 11.39
N ASN A 54 1.19 11.80 10.40
CA ASN A 54 0.44 12.99 10.06
C ASN A 54 -0.24 12.86 8.69
N LEU A 55 -0.68 11.63 8.37
CA LEU A 55 -1.38 11.33 7.12
C LEU A 55 -2.75 12.02 7.11
N ASP A 56 -2.87 13.06 6.30
CA ASP A 56 -4.11 13.79 6.05
C ASP A 56 -4.97 13.04 5.01
N VAL A 57 -5.33 11.79 5.28
CA VAL A 57 -6.20 10.99 4.40
C VAL A 57 -7.41 10.53 5.20
N THR A 58 -8.57 10.87 4.67
CA THR A 58 -9.86 10.52 5.26
C THR A 58 -10.54 9.47 4.37
N ARG A 59 -11.10 8.46 5.02
CA ARG A 59 -11.88 7.38 4.39
C ARG A 59 -13.36 7.78 4.40
N TYR A 60 -13.92 7.94 3.21
CA TYR A 60 -15.33 8.24 2.97
C TYR A 60 -16.03 6.99 2.47
N VAL A 61 -17.20 6.68 3.03
CA VAL A 61 -18.10 5.68 2.48
C VAL A 61 -19.23 6.43 1.78
N LEU A 62 -19.21 6.38 0.45
CA LEU A 62 -20.17 7.06 -0.41
C LEU A 62 -21.14 6.06 -0.99
N ARG A 63 -22.39 6.47 -1.19
CA ARG A 63 -23.43 5.67 -1.83
C ARG A 63 -23.89 6.37 -3.10
N ASN A 64 -23.88 5.64 -4.20
CA ASN A 64 -24.37 6.17 -5.47
C ASN A 64 -25.92 6.13 -5.53
N ALA A 65 -26.47 6.72 -6.60
CA ALA A 65 -27.93 6.73 -6.82
C ALA A 65 -28.55 5.33 -7.03
N ALA A 66 -27.74 4.33 -7.36
CA ALA A 66 -28.17 2.93 -7.47
C ALA A 66 -28.18 2.19 -6.12
N GLY A 67 -27.72 2.84 -5.04
CA GLY A 67 -27.62 2.25 -3.70
C GLY A 67 -26.34 1.47 -3.45
N GLU A 68 -25.40 1.47 -4.39
CA GLU A 68 -24.11 0.79 -4.27
C GLU A 68 -23.15 1.64 -3.43
N GLU A 69 -22.47 1.02 -2.48
CA GLU A 69 -21.56 1.68 -1.55
C GLU A 69 -20.11 1.55 -2.05
N SER A 70 -19.40 2.68 -2.12
CA SER A 70 -18.02 2.77 -2.57
C SER A 70 -17.17 3.49 -1.54
N ILE A 71 -15.98 2.96 -1.28
CA ILE A 71 -15.03 3.54 -0.33
C ILE A 71 -14.08 4.45 -1.10
N VAL A 72 -14.09 5.74 -0.78
CA VAL A 72 -13.21 6.75 -1.38
C VAL A 72 -12.23 7.27 -0.34
N HIS A 73 -10.95 7.31 -0.70
CA HIS A 73 -9.90 7.88 0.14
C HIS A 73 -9.48 9.22 -0.43
N ALA A 74 -9.69 10.28 0.36
CA ALA A 74 -9.43 11.66 -0.04
C ALA A 74 -8.58 12.39 1.00
N ASN A 75 -7.71 13.28 0.51
CA ASN A 75 -6.89 14.18 1.34
C ASN A 75 -7.34 15.64 1.23
N GLY A 76 -8.63 15.87 0.94
CA GLY A 76 -9.20 17.20 0.77
C GLY A 76 -8.69 17.98 -0.46
N GLN A 77 -7.91 17.37 -1.35
CA GLN A 77 -7.47 18.01 -2.59
C GLN A 77 -8.60 18.08 -3.62
N GLU A 78 -8.58 19.11 -4.46
CA GLU A 78 -9.61 19.36 -5.48
C GLU A 78 -9.76 18.20 -6.50
N LYS A 79 -8.68 17.43 -6.73
CA LYS A 79 -8.69 16.20 -7.54
C LYS A 79 -9.57 15.09 -6.98
N ASP A 80 -9.87 15.13 -5.69
CA ASP A 80 -10.71 14.11 -5.06
C ASP A 80 -12.19 14.36 -5.32
N ARG A 81 -12.58 15.60 -5.60
CA ARG A 81 -13.97 16.01 -5.89
C ARG A 81 -14.57 15.27 -7.10
N GLU A 82 -13.73 14.90 -8.06
CA GLU A 82 -14.12 14.05 -9.20
C GLU A 82 -14.46 12.61 -8.78
N LYS A 83 -13.89 12.12 -7.67
CA LYS A 83 -14.19 10.79 -7.11
C LYS A 83 -15.49 10.75 -6.31
N PHE A 84 -15.97 11.90 -5.85
CA PHE A 84 -17.29 12.04 -5.20
C PHE A 84 -18.43 12.11 -6.23
N LEU A 85 -18.12 12.16 -7.52
CA LEU A 85 -19.11 12.15 -8.60
C LEU A 85 -19.30 10.72 -9.12
N ASP A 86 -20.55 10.30 -9.21
CA ASP A 86 -20.92 9.05 -9.85
C ASP A 86 -20.70 9.16 -11.36
N LYS A 87 -19.79 8.34 -11.91
CA LYS A 87 -19.42 8.41 -13.34
C LYS A 87 -20.56 8.02 -14.29
N SER A 88 -21.56 7.29 -13.78
CA SER A 88 -22.68 6.80 -14.57
C SER A 88 -23.81 7.83 -14.66
N THR A 89 -24.05 8.59 -13.60
CA THR A 89 -25.16 9.55 -13.49
C THR A 89 -24.70 11.01 -13.49
N GLY A 90 -23.42 11.28 -13.22
CA GLY A 90 -22.86 12.62 -13.07
C GLY A 90 -23.31 13.33 -11.79
N LEU A 91 -23.96 12.63 -10.87
CA LEU A 91 -24.47 13.17 -9.61
C LEU A 91 -23.45 12.99 -8.48
N GLU A 92 -23.47 13.91 -7.52
CA GLU A 92 -22.69 13.76 -6.28
C GLU A 92 -23.21 12.55 -5.49
N MET A 93 -22.29 11.66 -5.09
CA MET A 93 -22.62 10.52 -4.26
C MET A 93 -22.96 10.99 -2.85
N GLU A 94 -23.94 10.34 -2.24
CA GLU A 94 -24.37 10.68 -0.88
C GLU A 94 -23.41 10.05 0.14
N GLN A 95 -23.10 10.76 1.22
CA GLN A 95 -22.27 10.22 2.28
C GLN A 95 -23.09 9.22 3.11
N ALA A 96 -22.76 7.92 3.00
CA ALA A 96 -23.46 6.85 3.69
C ALA A 96 -23.03 6.70 5.16
N THR A 97 -21.78 7.04 5.47
CA THR A 97 -21.21 6.95 6.83
C THR A 97 -20.33 8.16 7.12
N GLU A 98 -20.22 8.51 8.40
CA GLU A 98 -19.35 9.58 8.86
C GLU A 98 -17.90 9.35 8.39
N PRO A 99 -17.21 10.42 7.96
CA PRO A 99 -15.86 10.29 7.43
C PRO A 99 -14.90 9.96 8.60
N GLN A 100 -14.11 8.91 8.43
CA GLN A 100 -13.17 8.46 9.47
C GLN A 100 -11.73 8.65 8.98
N SER A 101 -10.82 9.05 9.87
CA SER A 101 -9.39 9.11 9.55
C SER A 101 -8.87 7.73 9.15
N LEU A 102 -8.15 7.66 8.03
CA LEU A 102 -7.59 6.39 7.56
C LEU A 102 -6.58 5.83 8.58
N LEU A 103 -5.89 6.72 9.29
CA LEU A 103 -4.94 6.35 10.34
C LEU A 103 -5.63 5.67 11.53
N GLU A 104 -6.76 6.23 11.98
CA GLU A 104 -7.58 5.64 13.05
C GLU A 104 -8.14 4.29 12.61
N TRP A 105 -8.66 4.22 11.38
CA TRP A 105 -9.17 2.98 10.81
C TRP A 105 -8.13 1.87 10.77
N PHE A 106 -6.89 2.17 10.34
CA PHE A 106 -5.80 1.20 10.38
C PHE A 106 -5.48 0.78 11.82
N ALA A 107 -5.43 1.71 12.78
CA ALA A 107 -5.16 1.38 14.17
C ALA A 107 -6.24 0.46 14.80
N GLU A 108 -7.47 0.50 14.29
CA GLU A 108 -8.54 -0.41 14.72
C GLU A 108 -8.51 -1.75 13.98
N LYS A 109 -8.22 -1.74 12.66
CA LYS A 109 -8.41 -2.90 11.78
C LYS A 109 -7.13 -3.68 11.45
N TYR A 110 -5.94 -3.15 11.69
CA TYR A 110 -4.67 -3.81 11.31
C TYR A 110 -4.54 -5.24 11.87
N LYS A 111 -5.06 -5.49 13.09
CA LYS A 111 -5.05 -6.83 13.71
C LYS A 111 -5.93 -7.84 12.97
N ASP A 112 -7.05 -7.38 12.41
CA ASP A 112 -8.01 -8.21 11.68
C ASP A 112 -7.38 -8.74 10.38
N PHE A 113 -6.61 -7.89 9.71
CA PHE A 113 -5.83 -8.26 8.52
C PHE A 113 -4.57 -9.09 8.83
N GLY A 114 -4.24 -9.28 10.11
CA GLY A 114 -3.01 -9.94 10.53
C GLY A 114 -1.76 -9.21 10.01
N THR A 115 -1.82 -7.89 9.92
CA THR A 115 -0.71 -7.02 9.53
C THR A 115 -0.16 -6.27 10.74
N ASN A 116 1.08 -5.81 10.66
CA ASN A 116 1.71 -5.00 11.71
C ASN A 116 1.69 -3.52 11.31
N LEU A 117 1.21 -2.64 12.19
CA LEU A 117 1.12 -1.21 11.89
C LEU A 117 2.32 -0.46 12.46
N GLU A 118 3.07 0.23 11.60
CA GLU A 118 4.24 1.04 11.95
C GLU A 118 4.03 2.50 11.54
N PHE A 119 4.30 3.42 12.47
CA PHE A 119 4.22 4.86 12.21
C PHE A 119 5.58 5.44 11.88
N VAL A 120 5.67 6.14 10.76
CA VAL A 120 6.88 6.85 10.33
C VAL A 120 6.71 8.36 10.43
N THR A 121 7.84 9.07 10.45
CA THR A 121 7.93 10.54 10.51
C THR A 121 8.71 11.05 9.30
N ASN A 122 8.53 12.31 8.92
CA ASN A 122 9.27 12.91 7.79
C ASN A 122 10.63 13.52 8.20
N ARG A 123 11.14 13.20 9.40
CA ARG A 123 12.38 13.80 9.93
C ARG A 123 13.65 13.29 9.25
N SER A 124 13.61 12.07 8.72
CA SER A 124 14.72 11.44 7.98
C SER A 124 14.59 11.66 6.48
N GLN A 125 15.70 11.50 5.75
CA GLN A 125 15.70 11.62 4.28
C GLN A 125 14.78 10.58 3.63
N GLU A 126 14.76 9.34 4.14
CA GLU A 126 13.85 8.29 3.68
C GLU A 126 12.38 8.63 3.96
N GLY A 127 12.08 9.15 5.15
CA GLY A 127 10.71 9.56 5.52
C GLY A 127 10.19 10.71 4.68
N ALA A 128 11.05 11.68 4.34
CA ALA A 128 10.70 12.77 3.44
C ALA A 128 10.43 12.28 2.01
N GLN A 129 11.20 11.30 1.51
CA GLN A 129 10.93 10.65 0.22
C GLN A 129 9.65 9.82 0.26
N PHE A 130 9.35 9.18 1.39
CA PHE A 130 8.13 8.40 1.56
C PHE A 130 6.87 9.28 1.50
N VAL A 131 6.86 10.40 2.21
CA VAL A 131 5.74 11.35 2.20
C VAL A 131 5.62 12.02 0.84
N LYS A 132 6.72 12.52 0.25
CA LYS A 132 6.68 13.25 -1.03
C LYS A 132 6.50 12.35 -2.25
N GLY A 133 7.04 11.14 -2.22
CA GLY A 133 7.05 10.20 -3.35
C GLY A 133 5.85 9.26 -3.36
N PHE A 134 5.41 8.80 -2.18
CA PHE A 134 4.39 7.75 -2.06
C PHE A 134 3.14 8.19 -1.29
N GLY A 135 3.05 9.47 -0.93
CA GLY A 135 1.87 10.03 -0.25
C GLY A 135 1.77 9.63 1.22
N GLY A 136 2.85 9.13 1.82
CA GLY A 136 2.90 8.81 3.25
C GLY A 136 2.21 7.51 3.64
N ILE A 137 1.95 6.60 2.69
CA ILE A 137 1.40 5.27 2.94
C ILE A 137 2.10 4.23 2.08
N GLY A 138 2.35 3.06 2.67
CA GLY A 138 2.93 1.91 1.99
C GLY A 138 2.92 0.69 2.89
N GLY A 139 3.36 -0.45 2.36
CA GLY A 139 3.40 -1.69 3.11
C GLY A 139 4.46 -2.65 2.60
N LEU A 140 5.01 -3.44 3.52
CA LEU A 140 5.83 -4.60 3.22
C LEU A 140 4.90 -5.80 3.10
N LEU A 141 5.00 -6.52 2.00
CA LEU A 141 4.23 -7.73 1.74
C LEU A 141 5.00 -8.96 2.24
N ARG A 142 4.30 -9.89 2.89
CA ARG A 142 4.85 -11.20 3.32
C ARG A 142 5.19 -12.09 2.14
N TYR A 143 4.41 -11.99 1.06
CA TYR A 143 4.55 -12.79 -0.15
C TYR A 143 4.32 -11.91 -1.38
N LYS A 144 4.87 -12.33 -2.52
CA LYS A 144 4.56 -11.72 -3.81
C LYS A 144 3.11 -12.01 -4.15
N ILE A 145 2.33 -10.95 -4.37
CA ILE A 145 1.01 -11.07 -4.97
C ILE A 145 1.19 -10.97 -6.47
N ASP A 146 0.85 -12.02 -7.21
CA ASP A 146 0.56 -11.86 -8.62
C ASP A 146 -0.84 -11.26 -8.74
N MET A 147 -0.94 -9.95 -9.01
CA MET A 147 -2.23 -9.26 -9.20
C MET A 147 -3.07 -9.88 -10.34
N SER A 148 -2.46 -10.68 -11.22
CA SER A 148 -3.14 -11.47 -12.24
C SER A 148 -4.04 -12.57 -11.65
N ASN A 149 -3.70 -13.12 -10.47
CA ASN A 149 -4.47 -14.17 -9.80
C ASN A 149 -5.62 -13.64 -8.94
N LEU A 150 -5.75 -12.31 -8.75
CA LEU A 150 -6.88 -11.76 -7.99
C LEU A 150 -8.15 -11.67 -8.84
N ALA A 151 -8.03 -11.80 -10.17
CA ALA A 151 -9.16 -11.94 -11.07
C ALA A 151 -9.72 -13.38 -11.14
N SER A 152 -9.13 -14.34 -10.41
CA SER A 152 -9.49 -15.76 -10.49
C SER A 152 -9.89 -16.39 -9.16
N VAL A 153 -10.15 -15.62 -8.10
CA VAL A 153 -10.64 -16.14 -6.81
C VAL A 153 -12.16 -16.06 -6.63
N ASP A 154 -12.90 -15.87 -7.74
CA ASP A 154 -14.37 -15.99 -7.75
C ASP A 154 -14.85 -17.36 -8.26
N ASP A 155 -13.95 -18.27 -8.63
CA ASP A 155 -14.29 -19.62 -9.13
C ASP A 155 -13.19 -20.61 -8.76
N ASP A 156 -13.13 -21.05 -7.50
CA ASP A 156 -12.50 -22.32 -7.07
C ASP A 156 -12.75 -22.50 -5.56
N GLU A 157 -14.01 -22.75 -5.20
CA GLU A 157 -14.44 -23.10 -3.82
C GLU A 157 -14.41 -24.62 -3.55
N ASP A 158 -13.66 -25.44 -4.28
CA ASP A 158 -13.68 -26.89 -4.05
C ASP A 158 -12.31 -27.55 -4.25
N GLU A 159 -11.62 -27.84 -3.14
CA GLU A 159 -11.23 -29.21 -2.75
C GLU A 159 -10.29 -29.17 -1.54
N PHE A 160 -10.90 -29.02 -0.37
CA PHE A 160 -10.27 -29.27 0.92
C PHE A 160 -10.02 -30.80 1.05
N TYR A 161 -8.76 -31.17 1.22
CA TYR A 161 -8.22 -32.36 1.90
C TYR A 161 -9.18 -33.53 2.18
N SER A 162 -8.95 -34.67 1.51
CA SER A 162 -9.16 -35.96 2.14
C SER A 162 -7.79 -36.63 2.36
N ASP A 163 -7.17 -36.29 3.50
CA ASP A 163 -6.24 -37.20 4.15
C ASP A 163 -7.05 -38.37 4.71
N SER A 164 -6.81 -39.58 4.20
CA SER A 164 -6.91 -40.78 5.03
C SER A 164 -6.04 -41.87 4.41
N GLU A 165 -4.87 -42.06 5.02
CA GLU A 165 -4.19 -43.35 5.08
C GLU A 165 -5.10 -44.43 5.72
N ASP A 166 -4.78 -45.69 5.41
CA ASP A 166 -5.21 -46.95 6.05
C ASP A 166 -6.51 -47.63 5.54
N ILE A 167 -6.37 -48.55 4.55
CA ILE A 167 -6.70 -49.99 4.70
C ILE A 167 -6.11 -50.86 3.57
#